data_AF-A0A1W2AYX9-F1
#
_entry.id   AF-A0A1W2AYX9-F1
#
_cell.length_a   1.000
_cell.length_b   1.000
_cell.length_c   1.000
_cell.angle_alpha   90.00
_cell.angle_beta   90.00
_cell.angle_gamma   90.00
#
_symmetry.space_group_name_H-M   'P 1'
#
loop_
_entity.id
_entity.type
_entity.pdbx_description
1 polymer ?
#
loop_
_entity_poly.entity_id
_entity_poly.type
_entity_poly.pdbx_seq_one_letter_code
_entity_poly.pdbx_strand_id
1 'polypeptide(L)'
;MHFKKESDSRRREVVSRLREMGIRAAVWTVRDSDDIRARQLCLSAAATWLQELGVTRLAIESCAHQDVRDRQTLAAALEKVDEPFTYEHLRPAEDPVLWASDALAWCFGAGGDWRQRVQPTLDAVVRLDQCPESAKPGNRPSGR
;
A
#
# COMPACT_ATOMS: atom_id res chain seq x y z
N MET A 1 14.43 -8.91 6.06
CA MET A 1 15.28 -7.81 6.61
C MET A 1 14.38 -6.91 7.45
N HIS A 2 14.84 -6.33 8.57
CA HIS A 2 14.03 -5.36 9.35
C HIS A 2 14.63 -3.95 9.17
N PHE A 3 14.15 -3.17 8.20
CA PHE A 3 14.78 -1.91 7.77
C PHE A 3 14.93 -0.88 8.91
N LYS A 4 13.95 -0.85 9.82
CA LYS A 4 13.98 0.00 11.02
C LYS A 4 15.12 -0.33 11.98
N LYS A 5 15.72 -1.52 11.97
CA LYS A 5 16.84 -1.88 12.88
C LYS A 5 18.22 -1.58 12.29
N GLU A 6 18.29 -1.18 11.04
CA GLU A 6 19.55 -0.92 10.33
C GLU A 6 20.18 0.40 10.73
N SER A 7 21.50 0.52 10.53
CA SER A 7 22.20 1.80 10.66
C SER A 7 21.79 2.77 9.54
N ASP A 8 21.90 4.08 9.79
CA ASP A 8 21.56 5.08 8.78
C ASP A 8 22.40 4.95 7.50
N SER A 9 23.68 4.54 7.62
CA SER A 9 24.52 4.26 6.45
C SER A 9 23.93 3.14 5.60
N ARG A 10 23.52 2.04 6.26
CA ARG A 10 22.92 0.89 5.58
C ARG A 10 21.56 1.21 4.98
N ARG A 11 20.72 1.98 5.68
CA ARG A 11 19.43 2.47 5.17
C ARG A 11 19.60 3.30 3.90
N ARG A 12 20.58 4.22 3.87
CA ARG A 12 20.88 5.04 2.67
C ARG A 12 21.31 4.18 1.50
N GLU A 13 22.19 3.21 1.74
CA GLU A 13 22.64 2.27 0.70
C GLU A 13 21.45 1.50 0.13
N VAL A 14 20.59 0.92 0.98
CA VAL A 14 19.41 0.17 0.56
C VAL A 14 18.47 1.06 -0.27
N VAL A 15 18.16 2.28 0.18
CA VAL A 15 17.31 3.21 -0.58
C VAL A 15 17.93 3.57 -1.93
N SER A 16 19.25 3.74 -2.01
CA SER A 16 19.93 3.95 -3.30
C SER A 16 19.72 2.76 -4.24
N ARG A 17 19.93 1.53 -3.74
CA ARG A 17 19.74 0.31 -4.54
C ARG A 17 18.30 0.14 -5.02
N LEU A 18 17.31 0.39 -4.15
CA LEU A 18 15.90 0.33 -4.54
C LEU A 18 15.59 1.29 -5.69
N ARG A 19 16.17 2.49 -5.68
CA ARG A 19 16.04 3.47 -6.77
C ARG A 19 16.75 3.04 -8.05
N GLU A 20 17.97 2.52 -7.93
CA GLU A 20 18.76 2.00 -9.06
C GLU A 20 18.03 0.85 -9.78
N MET A 21 17.28 0.02 -9.04
CA MET A 21 16.46 -1.07 -9.57
C MET A 21 15.19 -0.58 -10.29
N GLY A 22 14.87 0.70 -10.25
CA GLY A 22 13.66 1.24 -10.89
C GLY A 22 12.36 0.81 -10.20
N ILE A 23 12.41 0.45 -8.92
CA ILE A 23 11.21 0.15 -8.14
C ILE A 23 10.32 1.38 -8.12
N ARG A 24 9.01 1.17 -8.31
CA ARG A 24 7.98 2.18 -8.16
C ARG A 24 7.06 1.81 -7.01
N ALA A 25 6.57 2.81 -6.30
CA ALA A 25 5.71 2.60 -5.14
C ALA A 25 4.61 3.65 -5.05
N ALA A 26 3.55 3.34 -4.32
CA ALA A 26 2.52 4.28 -3.93
C ALA A 26 2.27 4.16 -2.42
N VAL A 27 1.92 5.26 -1.78
CA VAL A 27 1.70 5.32 -0.33
C VAL A 27 0.29 5.81 -0.04
N TRP A 28 -0.47 5.05 0.73
CA TRP A 28 -1.75 5.46 1.29
C TRP A 28 -1.57 5.80 2.77
N THR A 29 -2.11 6.95 3.18
CA THR A 29 -2.12 7.40 4.56
C THR A 29 -3.52 7.78 4.99
N VAL A 30 -3.86 7.51 6.24
CA VAL A 30 -5.10 7.92 6.87
C VAL A 30 -4.81 8.33 8.32
N ARG A 31 -5.55 9.32 8.82
CA ARG A 31 -5.59 9.64 10.25
C ARG A 31 -6.89 9.11 10.80
N ASP A 32 -6.79 8.02 11.56
CA ASP A 32 -7.89 7.40 12.28
C ASP A 32 -7.36 6.97 13.66
N SER A 33 -8.24 6.99 14.67
CA SER A 33 -7.91 6.51 16.02
C SER A 33 -8.01 5.00 16.15
N ASP A 34 -8.68 4.34 15.22
CA ASP A 34 -8.82 2.88 15.14
C ASP A 34 -7.87 2.32 14.07
N ASP A 35 -6.78 1.68 14.52
CA ASP A 35 -5.78 1.05 13.65
C ASP A 35 -6.38 -0.02 12.73
N ILE A 36 -7.43 -0.71 13.17
CA ILE A 36 -8.11 -1.74 12.38
C ILE A 36 -8.80 -1.06 11.21
N ARG A 37 -9.59 -0.02 11.49
CA ARG A 37 -10.29 0.75 10.46
C ARG A 37 -9.30 1.45 9.53
N ALA A 38 -8.23 2.05 10.07
CA ALA A 38 -7.17 2.69 9.30
C ALA A 38 -6.56 1.71 8.28
N ARG A 39 -6.24 0.49 8.73
CA ARG A 39 -5.70 -0.56 7.86
C ARG A 39 -6.69 -0.99 6.80
N GLN A 40 -7.97 -1.15 7.14
CA GLN A 40 -9.01 -1.51 6.18
C GLN A 40 -9.12 -0.46 5.07
N LEU A 41 -9.17 0.83 5.43
CA LEU A 41 -9.24 1.93 4.47
C LEU A 41 -8.05 1.94 3.52
N CYS A 42 -6.83 1.83 4.05
CA CYS A 42 -5.61 1.79 3.23
C CYS A 42 -5.54 0.55 2.34
N LEU A 43 -5.84 -0.63 2.88
CA LEU A 43 -5.74 -1.88 2.12
C LEU A 43 -6.78 -1.94 1.00
N SER A 44 -8.02 -1.54 1.26
CA SER A 44 -9.06 -1.46 0.23
C SER A 44 -8.64 -0.51 -0.91
N ALA A 45 -8.23 0.71 -0.57
CA ALA A 45 -7.84 1.70 -1.57
C ALA A 45 -6.62 1.26 -2.40
N ALA A 46 -5.62 0.66 -1.76
CA ALA A 46 -4.44 0.13 -2.45
C ALA A 46 -4.79 -1.05 -3.35
N ALA A 47 -5.62 -1.98 -2.89
CA ALA A 47 -6.01 -3.17 -3.64
C ALA A 47 -6.82 -2.80 -4.90
N THR A 48 -7.79 -1.88 -4.78
CA THR A 48 -8.55 -1.37 -5.93
C THR A 48 -7.62 -0.70 -6.94
N TRP A 49 -6.69 0.15 -6.49
CA TRP A 49 -5.74 0.80 -7.37
C TRP A 49 -4.82 -0.21 -8.10
N LEU A 50 -4.34 -1.24 -7.40
CA LEU A 50 -3.52 -2.29 -8.00
C LEU A 50 -4.32 -3.10 -9.03
N GLN A 51 -5.59 -3.39 -8.76
CA GLN A 51 -6.48 -4.07 -9.69
C GLN A 51 -6.71 -3.23 -10.96
N GLU A 52 -6.98 -1.93 -10.82
CA GLU A 52 -7.13 -0.99 -11.95
C GLU A 52 -5.84 -0.87 -12.79
N LEU A 53 -4.68 -1.00 -12.15
CA LEU A 53 -3.37 -0.97 -12.82
C LEU A 53 -3.05 -2.28 -13.56
N GLY A 54 -3.89 -3.32 -13.44
CA GLY A 54 -3.68 -4.63 -14.06
C GLY A 54 -2.60 -5.47 -13.36
N VAL A 55 -2.34 -5.24 -12.07
CA VAL A 55 -1.43 -6.09 -11.29
C VAL A 55 -2.06 -7.46 -11.08
N THR A 56 -1.28 -8.53 -11.20
CA THR A 56 -1.79 -9.92 -11.10
C THR A 56 -1.51 -10.59 -9.75
N ARG A 57 -0.57 -10.04 -8.96
CA ARG A 57 -0.13 -10.62 -7.69
C ARG A 57 0.16 -9.54 -6.65
N LEU A 58 -0.51 -9.63 -5.50
CA LEU A 58 -0.28 -8.83 -4.30
C LEU A 58 0.31 -9.70 -3.17
N ALA A 59 1.53 -9.41 -2.74
CA ALA A 59 2.13 -10.01 -1.56
C ALA A 59 1.90 -9.12 -0.33
N ILE A 60 1.40 -9.71 0.77
CA ILE A 60 1.14 -9.02 2.04
C ILE A 60 1.94 -9.72 3.13
N GLU A 61 2.57 -8.96 4.01
CA GLU A 61 3.25 -9.56 5.16
C GLU A 61 2.23 -10.22 6.09
N SER A 62 2.42 -11.50 6.36
CA SER A 62 1.57 -12.29 7.25
C SER A 62 1.77 -11.85 8.70
N CYS A 63 0.67 -11.55 9.36
CA CYS A 63 0.58 -11.34 10.79
C CYS A 63 -0.68 -12.06 11.28
N ALA A 64 -0.52 -13.21 11.94
CA ALA A 64 -1.55 -14.22 12.17
C ALA A 64 -3.00 -13.71 12.42
N HIS A 65 -3.18 -12.73 13.31
CA HIS A 65 -4.50 -12.17 13.65
C HIS A 65 -5.06 -11.19 12.60
N GLN A 66 -4.17 -10.57 11.82
CA GLN A 66 -4.48 -9.59 10.80
C GLN A 66 -4.84 -10.24 9.45
N ASP A 67 -4.27 -11.40 9.13
CA ASP A 67 -4.49 -12.08 7.86
C ASP A 67 -5.98 -12.34 7.56
N VAL A 68 -6.76 -12.72 8.58
CA VAL A 68 -8.20 -12.96 8.44
C VAL A 68 -8.95 -11.67 8.08
N ARG A 69 -8.61 -10.56 8.73
CA ARG A 69 -9.23 -9.25 8.49
C ARG A 69 -8.84 -8.70 7.12
N ASP A 70 -7.60 -8.88 6.72
CA ASP A 70 -7.13 -8.50 5.39
C ASP A 70 -7.88 -9.26 4.30
N ARG A 71 -8.05 -10.58 4.45
CA ARG A 71 -8.85 -11.39 3.52
C ARG A 71 -10.28 -10.88 3.38
N GLN A 72 -10.93 -10.55 4.49
CA GLN A 72 -12.29 -9.99 4.47
C GLN A 72 -12.34 -8.62 3.77
N THR A 73 -11.33 -7.79 4.02
CA THR A 73 -11.19 -6.46 3.41
C THR A 73 -11.02 -6.56 1.90
N LEU A 74 -10.10 -7.41 1.44
CA LEU A 74 -9.82 -7.64 0.02
C LEU A 74 -11.02 -8.24 -0.70
N ALA A 75 -11.69 -9.21 -0.08
CA ALA A 75 -12.91 -9.81 -0.65
C ALA A 75 -14.06 -8.80 -0.80
N ALA A 76 -14.11 -7.76 0.05
CA ALA A 76 -15.11 -6.70 -0.05
C ALA A 76 -14.72 -5.58 -1.03
N ALA A 77 -13.42 -5.34 -1.23
CA ALA A 77 -12.91 -4.24 -2.05
C ALA A 77 -12.68 -4.61 -3.53
N LEU A 78 -12.32 -5.85 -3.81
CA LEU A 78 -11.95 -6.29 -5.16
C LEU A 78 -13.19 -6.67 -5.97
N GLU A 79 -13.25 -6.16 -7.20
CA GLU A 79 -14.28 -6.57 -8.16
C GLU A 79 -13.97 -7.96 -8.71
N LYS A 80 -15.02 -8.72 -9.06
CA LYS A 80 -14.86 -9.98 -9.80
C LYS A 80 -14.58 -9.62 -11.26
N VAL A 81 -13.33 -9.82 -11.68
CA VAL A 81 -12.87 -9.62 -13.05
C VAL A 81 -12.36 -10.94 -13.63
N ASP A 82 -12.38 -11.09 -14.94
CA ASP A 82 -11.96 -12.31 -15.63
C ASP A 82 -10.43 -12.55 -15.54
N GLU A 83 -9.65 -11.48 -15.38
CA GLU A 83 -8.19 -11.54 -15.18
C GLU A 83 -7.85 -11.94 -13.73
N PRO A 84 -6.84 -12.81 -13.50
CA PRO A 84 -6.50 -13.26 -12.16
C PRO A 84 -5.76 -12.16 -11.38
N PHE A 85 -6.45 -11.49 -10.45
CA PHE A 85 -5.84 -10.74 -9.34
C PHE A 85 -5.70 -11.67 -8.13
N THR A 86 -4.47 -12.09 -7.84
CA THR A 86 -4.17 -12.98 -6.71
C THR A 86 -3.53 -12.22 -5.57
N TYR A 87 -3.80 -12.64 -4.33
CA TYR A 87 -3.11 -12.11 -3.16
C TYR A 87 -2.73 -13.22 -2.19
N GLU A 88 -1.61 -13.03 -1.50
CA GLU A 88 -1.08 -14.01 -0.55
C GLU A 88 -0.46 -13.33 0.67
N HIS A 89 -0.55 -14.03 1.81
CA HIS A 89 0.08 -13.64 3.05
C HIS A 89 1.38 -14.42 3.22
N LEU A 90 2.50 -13.70 3.21
CA LEU A 90 3.85 -14.25 3.19
C LEU A 90 4.65 -13.78 4.40
N ARG A 91 5.53 -14.64 4.91
CA ARG A 91 6.47 -14.29 5.97
C ARG A 91 7.50 -13.29 5.42
N PRO A 92 8.11 -12.45 6.28
CA PRO A 92 9.03 -11.40 5.86
C PRO A 92 10.26 -11.84 5.05
N ALA A 93 10.60 -13.13 5.08
CA ALA A 93 11.74 -13.70 4.36
C ALA A 93 11.34 -14.37 3.02
N GLU A 94 10.05 -14.49 2.73
CA GLU A 94 9.55 -15.27 1.59
C GLU A 94 9.48 -14.46 0.29
N ASP A 95 9.31 -13.13 0.37
CA ASP A 95 9.32 -12.29 -0.83
C ASP A 95 10.10 -10.98 -0.59
N PRO A 96 11.10 -10.66 -1.44
CA PRO A 96 11.85 -9.42 -1.34
C PRO A 96 11.01 -8.14 -1.42
N VAL A 97 9.85 -8.18 -2.08
CA VAL A 97 8.99 -7.00 -2.22
C VAL A 97 8.42 -6.54 -0.87
N LEU A 98 8.29 -7.45 0.10
CA LEU A 98 7.78 -7.14 1.43
C LEU A 98 8.72 -6.23 2.22
N TRP A 99 10.02 -6.52 2.21
CA TRP A 99 10.97 -5.65 2.91
C TRP A 99 11.21 -4.34 2.15
N ALA A 100 11.07 -4.35 0.82
CA ALA A 100 11.18 -3.14 0.01
C ALA A 100 10.01 -2.17 0.31
N SER A 101 8.78 -2.68 0.41
CA SER A 101 7.62 -1.87 0.77
C SER A 101 7.72 -1.33 2.19
N ASP A 102 8.16 -2.13 3.18
CA ASP A 102 8.45 -1.68 4.56
C ASP A 102 9.49 -0.55 4.58
N ALA A 103 10.60 -0.69 3.84
CA ALA A 103 11.65 0.31 3.78
C ALA A 103 11.13 1.65 3.23
N LEU A 104 10.34 1.62 2.16
CA LEU A 104 9.77 2.82 1.54
C LEU A 104 8.72 3.48 2.45
N ALA A 105 7.83 2.68 3.06
CA ALA A 105 6.84 3.17 4.01
C ALA A 105 7.50 3.82 5.23
N TRP A 106 8.55 3.20 5.79
CA TRP A 106 9.30 3.76 6.90
C TRP A 106 9.97 5.09 6.52
N CYS A 107 10.63 5.17 5.37
CA CYS A 107 11.28 6.41 4.92
C CYS A 107 10.28 7.54 4.73
N PHE A 108 9.12 7.23 4.15
CA PHE A 108 8.05 8.19 3.97
C PHE A 108 7.51 8.70 5.32
N GLY A 109 7.29 7.80 6.28
CA GLY A 109 6.81 8.11 7.63
C GLY A 109 7.83 8.88 8.46
N ALA A 110 9.12 8.55 8.36
CA ALA A 110 10.21 9.24 9.05
C ALA A 110 10.34 10.71 8.64
N GLY A 111 9.97 11.04 7.40
CA GLY A 111 9.99 12.43 6.92
C GLY A 111 11.39 12.96 6.65
N GLY A 112 11.54 14.28 6.57
CA GLY A 112 12.82 14.96 6.37
C GLY A 112 13.62 14.43 5.17
N ASP A 113 14.92 14.23 5.37
CA ASP A 113 15.85 13.67 4.38
C ASP A 113 15.39 12.29 3.87
N TRP A 114 14.80 11.45 4.72
CA TRP A 114 14.34 10.12 4.32
C TRP A 114 13.20 10.17 3.30
N ARG A 115 12.20 11.03 3.55
CA ARG A 115 11.11 11.24 2.59
C ARG A 115 11.64 11.81 1.28
N GLN A 116 12.53 12.80 1.34
CA GLN A 116 13.12 13.40 0.13
C GLN A 116 13.85 12.36 -0.73
N ARG A 117 14.54 11.39 -0.10
CA ARG A 117 15.24 10.31 -0.82
C ARG A 117 14.32 9.36 -1.57
N VAL A 118 13.16 9.02 -0.99
CA VAL A 118 12.22 8.06 -1.61
C VAL A 118 11.20 8.73 -2.51
N GLN A 119 11.01 10.05 -2.40
CA GLN A 119 10.04 10.81 -3.19
C GLN A 119 10.09 10.52 -4.71
N PRO A 120 11.27 10.38 -5.36
CA PRO A 120 11.34 10.08 -6.79
C PRO A 120 10.85 8.68 -7.19
N THR A 121 10.73 7.76 -6.23
CA THR A 121 10.22 6.39 -6.43
C THR A 121 8.70 6.32 -6.22
N LEU A 122 8.07 7.36 -5.68
CA LEU A 122 6.65 7.36 -5.37
C LEU A 122 5.82 7.87 -6.57
N ASP A 123 5.04 6.98 -7.17
CA ASP A 123 4.08 7.29 -8.22
C ASP A 123 2.86 8.04 -7.65
N ALA A 124 2.49 7.75 -6.39
CA ALA A 124 1.35 8.37 -5.73
C ALA A 124 1.52 8.45 -4.21
N VAL A 125 0.94 9.51 -3.63
CA VAL A 125 0.74 9.66 -2.18
C VAL A 125 -0.71 10.06 -1.95
N VAL A 126 -1.52 9.15 -1.40
CA VAL A 126 -2.96 9.30 -1.25
C VAL A 126 -3.31 9.48 0.22
N ARG A 127 -4.01 10.58 0.54
CA ARG A 127 -4.52 10.87 1.89
C ARG A 127 -6.01 10.56 1.96
N LEU A 128 -6.37 9.49 2.67
CA LEU A 128 -7.75 9.02 2.75
C LEU A 128 -8.59 9.81 3.77
N ASP A 129 -7.95 10.47 4.73
CA ASP A 129 -8.60 11.38 5.70
C ASP A 129 -9.08 12.71 5.07
N GLN A 130 -8.74 12.94 3.79
CA GLN A 130 -9.13 14.14 3.03
C GLN A 130 -10.09 13.83 1.90
N CYS A 131 -10.44 12.55 1.68
CA CYS A 131 -11.43 12.18 0.68
C CYS A 131 -12.82 12.46 1.28
N PRO A 132 -13.59 13.43 0.76
CA PRO A 132 -14.91 13.71 1.29
C PRO A 132 -15.76 12.44 1.19
N GLU A 133 -16.27 12.01 2.33
CA GLU A 133 -17.23 10.93 2.45
C GLU A 133 -18.45 11.29 1.56
N SER A 134 -18.74 10.41 0.59
CA SER A 134 -19.92 10.39 -0.28
C SER A 134 -19.96 11.31 -1.52
N ALA A 135 -19.45 10.80 -2.65
CA ALA A 135 -20.24 10.88 -3.88
C ALA A 135 -21.36 9.84 -3.76
N LYS A 136 -22.51 10.24 -3.19
CA LYS A 136 -23.75 9.45 -3.34
C LYS A 136 -24.00 9.27 -4.85
N PRO A 137 -24.36 8.08 -5.35
CA PRO A 137 -24.84 7.93 -6.72
C PRO A 137 -26.24 8.56 -6.81
N GLY A 138 -26.27 9.88 -6.90
CA GLY A 138 -27.46 10.70 -7.02
C GLY A 138 -27.72 11.04 -8.48
N ASN A 139 -28.74 10.40 -9.03
CA ASN A 139 -29.64 10.93 -10.05
C ASN A 139 -29.09 11.03 -11.49
N ARG A 140 -29.29 9.99 -12.30
CA ARG A 140 -29.46 10.18 -13.75
C ARG A 140 -30.77 10.94 -13.96
N PRO A 141 -30.77 12.08 -14.67
CA PRO A 141 -32.02 12.64 -15.15
C PRO A 141 -32.58 11.68 -16.21
N SER A 142 -33.78 11.18 -15.97
CA SER A 142 -34.63 10.63 -17.03
C SER A 142 -35.25 11.80 -17.79
N GLY A 143 -35.30 11.67 -19.12
CA GLY A 143 -36.03 12.57 -20.02
C GLY A 143 -35.10 13.53 -20.77
N ARG A 144 -35.22 13.71 -22.08
CA ARG A 144 -36.26 13.32 -23.05
C ARG A 144 -35.59 12.99 -24.39
#